data_AF-I3IR10-F1
#
_entry.id   AF-I3IR10-F1
#
_cell.length_a   1.000
_cell.length_b   1.000
_cell.length_c   1.000
_cell.angle_alpha   90.00
_cell.angle_beta   90.00
_cell.angle_gamma   90.00
#
_symmetry.space_group_name_H-M   'P 1'
#
loop_
_entity.id
_entity.type
_entity.pdbx_description
1 polymer ?
#
loop_
_entity_poly.entity_id
_entity_poly.type
_entity_poly.pdbx_seq_one_letter_code
_entity_poly.pdbx_strand_id
1 'polypeptide(L)'
;MRNKNIFDALTILAILFTHILFLSSSIGCLAQSHTHISESHEIKGSKTIKFPIPQPLKVEHEELHVELVKATKAGGKTGDAAKAVAEILHPHFVKEEEFALPPLGLLSHVTKGIVTAEMEDVLTMTDTLKAELPRMLQEHTAIIDSLKNLINAAKGEKKTEYVHFAEKLILHAQTEEEVLYPTSLLIGEYLKLKLKK
;
A
#
# COMPACT_ATOMS: atom_id res chain seq x y z
N MET A 1 2.15 -11.53 -54.08
CA MET A 1 2.02 -12.92 -53.58
C MET A 1 2.53 -12.93 -52.14
N ARG A 2 1.62 -12.95 -51.16
CA ARG A 2 1.35 -14.04 -50.18
C ARG A 2 2.58 -14.39 -49.30
N ASN A 3 2.70 -14.00 -48.02
CA ASN A 3 1.86 -14.09 -46.79
C ASN A 3 2.28 -15.28 -45.89
N LYS A 4 2.20 -15.04 -44.55
CA LYS A 4 2.16 -15.96 -43.38
C LYS A 4 3.51 -16.31 -42.73
N ASN A 5 3.71 -16.36 -41.41
CA ASN A 5 2.98 -16.15 -40.15
C ASN A 5 4.10 -16.14 -39.04
N ILE A 6 4.09 -15.38 -37.94
CA ILE A 6 3.26 -15.47 -36.71
C ILE A 6 3.36 -16.84 -35.98
N PHE A 7 3.65 -16.80 -34.67
CA PHE A 7 3.84 -17.87 -33.66
C PHE A 7 5.29 -18.43 -33.60
N ASP A 8 6.05 -18.47 -32.48
CA ASP A 8 5.81 -18.56 -31.03
C ASP A 8 7.01 -17.91 -30.28
N ALA A 9 6.89 -17.08 -29.24
CA ALA A 9 6.35 -17.28 -27.89
C ALA A 9 7.10 -18.35 -27.04
N LEU A 10 7.78 -17.87 -25.99
CA LEU A 10 8.08 -18.56 -24.73
C LEU A 10 8.68 -19.98 -24.80
N THR A 11 10.03 -20.10 -24.77
CA THR A 11 10.70 -21.25 -24.12
C THR A 11 12.21 -21.00 -23.90
N ILE A 12 12.59 -19.96 -23.14
CA ILE A 12 13.97 -19.80 -22.68
C ILE A 12 13.95 -19.49 -21.17
N LEU A 13 13.56 -20.47 -20.35
CA LEU A 13 13.92 -20.51 -18.93
C LEU A 13 13.71 -21.90 -18.34
N ALA A 14 14.49 -22.88 -18.79
CA ALA A 14 14.73 -24.11 -18.05
C ALA A 14 16.03 -24.73 -18.58
N ILE A 15 16.77 -25.40 -17.71
CA ILE A 15 18.02 -26.14 -17.96
C ILE A 15 19.28 -25.28 -17.78
N LEU A 16 19.68 -25.11 -16.52
CA LEU A 16 21.10 -25.10 -16.18
C LEU A 16 21.36 -26.02 -14.96
N PHE A 17 21.96 -27.16 -15.29
CA PHE A 17 22.97 -27.90 -14.53
C PHE A 17 22.60 -28.60 -13.22
N THR A 18 22.09 -29.81 -13.42
CA THR A 18 22.46 -31.00 -12.64
C THR A 18 23.96 -31.34 -12.75
N HIS A 19 24.49 -31.96 -11.68
CA HIS A 19 25.74 -32.75 -11.53
C HIS A 19 26.92 -32.08 -10.82
N ILE A 20 27.09 -32.42 -9.53
CA ILE A 20 28.37 -32.94 -9.01
C ILE A 20 28.07 -34.16 -8.10
N LEU A 21 28.77 -35.25 -8.40
CA LEU A 21 28.71 -36.58 -7.83
C LEU A 21 29.55 -36.73 -6.55
N PHE A 22 29.01 -37.52 -5.60
CA PHE A 22 29.64 -38.60 -4.83
C PHE A 22 31.15 -38.56 -4.49
N LEU A 23 31.47 -38.70 -3.19
CA LEU A 23 32.46 -39.67 -2.71
C LEU A 23 32.26 -40.05 -1.23
N SER A 24 32.49 -41.34 -0.98
CA SER A 24 32.17 -42.20 0.16
C SER A 24 33.15 -42.16 1.33
N SER A 25 32.72 -42.57 2.53
CA SER A 25 33.41 -43.62 3.34
C SER A 25 32.61 -44.01 4.59
N SER A 26 32.62 -45.32 4.86
CA SER A 26 31.90 -46.03 5.92
C SER A 26 32.74 -46.19 7.19
N ILE A 27 32.08 -46.40 8.34
CA ILE A 27 32.34 -47.41 9.42
C ILE A 27 31.79 -46.87 10.76
N GLY A 28 30.98 -47.68 11.48
CA GLY A 28 30.91 -47.58 12.94
C GLY A 28 29.54 -47.76 13.61
N CYS A 29 29.24 -49.02 13.94
CA CYS A 29 28.20 -49.56 14.84
C CYS A 29 27.98 -48.81 16.18
N LEU A 30 26.73 -48.58 16.61
CA LEU A 30 26.06 -49.18 17.80
C LEU A 30 24.77 -48.42 18.17
N ALA A 31 23.75 -49.18 18.55
CA ALA A 31 22.45 -48.72 19.01
C ALA A 31 22.50 -48.11 20.43
N GLN A 32 21.75 -47.04 20.68
CA GLN A 32 20.77 -47.00 21.77
C GLN A 32 19.85 -45.78 21.69
N SER A 33 18.60 -46.08 21.99
CA SER A 33 17.45 -45.21 22.22
C SER A 33 17.75 -44.04 23.13
N HIS A 34 17.26 -42.85 22.78
CA HIS A 34 16.50 -41.98 23.68
C HIS A 34 15.65 -41.02 22.85
N THR A 35 14.33 -41.16 22.97
CA THR A 35 13.34 -40.19 22.47
C THR A 35 13.52 -38.89 23.25
N HIS A 36 14.22 -37.93 22.64
CA HIS A 36 14.24 -36.56 23.14
C HIS A 36 12.96 -35.87 22.67
N ILE A 37 12.04 -35.67 23.60
CA ILE A 37 10.91 -34.76 23.43
C ILE A 37 11.51 -33.38 23.19
N SER A 38 11.34 -32.88 21.97
CA SER A 38 11.57 -31.48 21.63
C SER A 38 10.31 -30.72 22.02
N GLU A 39 10.30 -30.14 23.21
CA GLU A 39 9.39 -29.03 23.50
C GLU A 39 9.78 -27.87 22.58
N SER A 40 9.14 -27.80 21.41
CA SER A 40 9.13 -26.59 20.60
C SER A 40 8.34 -25.55 21.37
N HIS A 41 9.07 -24.65 22.04
CA HIS A 41 8.56 -23.36 22.48
C HIS A 41 7.86 -22.70 21.29
N GLU A 42 6.54 -22.71 21.33
CA GLU A 42 5.69 -21.98 20.40
C GLU A 42 5.89 -20.49 20.70
N ILE A 43 6.82 -19.86 19.99
CA ILE A 43 6.92 -18.41 19.97
C ILE A 43 5.61 -17.93 19.35
N LYS A 44 4.71 -17.43 20.20
CA LYS A 44 3.47 -16.74 19.85
C LYS A 44 3.78 -15.78 18.69
N GLY A 45 3.35 -16.17 17.50
CA GLY A 45 3.45 -15.34 16.31
C GLY A 45 2.81 -13.99 16.60
N SER A 46 3.60 -12.94 16.41
CA SER A 46 3.12 -11.57 16.34
C SER A 46 1.87 -11.53 15.45
N LYS A 47 0.75 -11.13 16.05
CA LYS A 47 -0.57 -11.13 15.41
C LYS A 47 -0.52 -10.12 14.27
N THR A 48 -0.50 -10.61 13.03
CA THR A 48 -0.61 -9.79 11.83
C THR A 48 -1.89 -8.96 11.90
N ILE A 49 -1.77 -7.66 11.64
CA ILE A 49 -2.90 -6.70 11.68
C ILE A 49 -4.04 -7.23 10.81
N LYS A 50 -5.22 -7.39 11.43
CA LYS A 50 -6.35 -8.15 10.86
C LYS A 50 -7.31 -7.30 10.01
N PHE A 51 -6.97 -6.03 9.74
CA PHE A 51 -7.88 -5.08 9.09
C PHE A 51 -7.18 -4.38 7.92
N PRO A 52 -7.17 -5.01 6.73
CA PRO A 52 -6.56 -4.42 5.54
C PRO A 52 -7.36 -3.20 5.06
N ILE A 53 -6.67 -2.28 4.38
CA ILE A 53 -7.28 -1.19 3.64
C ILE A 53 -8.38 -1.76 2.73
N PRO A 54 -9.59 -1.17 2.66
CA PRO A 54 -10.63 -1.60 1.74
C PRO A 54 -10.10 -1.68 0.30
N GLN A 55 -10.34 -2.81 -0.38
CA GLN A 55 -9.78 -3.08 -1.71
C GLN A 55 -10.00 -1.95 -2.73
N PRO A 56 -11.18 -1.30 -2.81
CA PRO A 56 -11.37 -0.18 -3.75
C PRO A 56 -10.36 0.96 -3.54
N LEU A 57 -10.07 1.31 -2.29
CA LEU A 57 -9.11 2.37 -1.96
C LEU A 57 -7.67 1.95 -2.26
N LYS A 58 -7.34 0.68 -1.98
CA LYS A 58 -6.00 0.16 -2.28
C LYS A 58 -5.71 0.18 -3.79
N VAL A 59 -6.68 -0.21 -4.62
CA VAL A 59 -6.55 -0.17 -6.08
C VAL A 59 -6.43 1.27 -6.57
N GLU A 60 -7.24 2.19 -6.05
CA GLU A 60 -7.14 3.61 -6.43
C GLU A 60 -5.75 4.19 -6.11
N HIS A 61 -5.21 3.96 -4.91
CA HIS A 61 -3.86 4.38 -4.53
C HIS A 61 -2.77 3.80 -5.47
N GLU A 62 -2.87 2.50 -5.80
CA GLU A 62 -1.95 1.86 -6.75
C GLU A 62 -2.04 2.48 -8.15
N GLU A 63 -3.24 2.78 -8.64
CA GLU A 63 -3.44 3.46 -9.92
C GLU A 63 -2.84 4.87 -9.92
N LEU A 64 -3.10 5.67 -8.88
CA LEU A 64 -2.55 7.02 -8.73
C LEU A 64 -1.02 7.00 -8.70
N HIS A 65 -0.42 6.03 -8.01
CA HIS A 65 1.02 5.79 -8.04
C HIS A 65 1.55 5.48 -9.44
N VAL A 66 0.90 4.58 -10.17
CA VAL A 66 1.31 4.21 -11.53
C VAL A 66 1.20 5.40 -12.48
N GLU A 67 0.14 6.18 -12.39
CA GLU A 67 -0.07 7.39 -13.20
C GLU A 67 0.99 8.46 -12.88
N LEU A 68 1.30 8.68 -11.60
CA LEU A 68 2.35 9.62 -11.19
C LEU A 68 3.72 9.18 -11.73
N VAL A 69 4.07 7.90 -11.62
CA VAL A 69 5.32 7.36 -12.19
C VAL A 69 5.39 7.60 -13.70
N LYS A 70 4.28 7.46 -14.43
CA LYS A 70 4.24 7.81 -15.87
C LYS A 70 4.45 9.32 -16.06
N ALA A 71 3.82 10.17 -15.27
CA ALA A 71 3.96 11.62 -15.35
C ALA A 71 5.40 12.09 -15.11
N THR A 72 6.11 11.53 -14.12
CA THR A 72 7.53 11.85 -13.88
C THR A 72 8.46 11.53 -15.05
N LYS A 73 8.04 10.60 -15.93
CA LYS A 73 8.79 10.16 -17.12
C LYS A 73 8.37 10.89 -18.40
N ALA A 74 7.42 11.82 -18.33
CA ALA A 74 6.90 12.54 -19.49
C ALA A 74 7.91 13.49 -20.16
N GLY A 75 9.03 13.78 -19.49
CA GLY A 75 10.02 14.77 -19.92
C GLY A 75 9.47 16.19 -19.97
N GLY A 76 10.35 17.15 -20.26
CA GLY A 76 10.00 18.57 -20.28
C GLY A 76 9.53 19.10 -18.92
N LYS A 77 8.87 20.26 -18.94
CA LYS A 77 8.34 20.92 -17.74
C LYS A 77 7.27 20.07 -17.04
N THR A 78 6.51 19.28 -17.79
CA THR A 78 5.51 18.38 -17.21
C THR A 78 6.16 17.31 -16.35
N GLY A 79 7.24 16.68 -16.85
CA GLY A 79 7.97 15.66 -16.10
C GLY A 79 8.62 16.23 -14.84
N ASP A 80 9.19 17.43 -14.92
CA ASP A 80 9.82 18.07 -13.77
C ASP A 80 8.79 18.50 -12.71
N ALA A 81 7.63 19.04 -13.12
CA ALA A 81 6.53 19.33 -12.19
C ALA A 81 5.98 18.05 -11.53
N ALA A 82 5.85 16.95 -12.27
CA ALA A 82 5.41 15.68 -11.71
C ALA A 82 6.40 15.09 -10.69
N LYS A 83 7.71 15.27 -10.88
CA LYS A 83 8.71 14.87 -9.87
C LYS A 83 8.54 15.67 -8.57
N ALA A 84 8.31 16.97 -8.68
CA ALA A 84 8.04 17.82 -7.52
C ALA A 84 6.76 17.39 -6.77
N VAL A 85 5.74 16.92 -7.48
CA VAL A 85 4.56 16.29 -6.84
C VAL A 85 4.96 14.99 -6.14
N ALA A 86 5.75 14.12 -6.77
CA ALA A 86 6.15 12.84 -6.19
C ALA A 86 6.99 12.96 -4.91
N GLU A 87 7.86 13.96 -4.83
CA GLU A 87 8.71 14.22 -3.66
C GLU A 87 7.90 14.46 -2.38
N ILE A 88 6.72 15.06 -2.50
CA ILE A 88 5.83 15.36 -1.37
C ILE A 88 4.72 14.32 -1.20
N LEU A 89 4.18 13.78 -2.30
CA LEU A 89 3.04 12.87 -2.24
C LEU A 89 3.43 11.46 -1.76
N HIS A 90 4.60 10.94 -2.16
CA HIS A 90 4.98 9.59 -1.76
C HIS A 90 5.05 9.39 -0.23
N PRO A 91 5.76 10.25 0.55
CA PRO A 91 5.75 10.11 2.00
C PRO A 91 4.37 10.39 2.63
N HIS A 92 3.49 11.12 1.94
CA HIS A 92 2.11 11.33 2.39
C HIS A 92 1.31 10.02 2.28
N PHE A 93 1.31 9.36 1.11
CA PHE A 93 0.64 8.07 0.90
C PHE A 93 1.11 6.99 1.89
N VAL A 94 2.41 6.98 2.26
CA VAL A 94 2.91 6.03 3.27
C VAL A 94 2.17 6.18 4.61
N LYS A 95 1.93 7.41 5.07
CA LYS A 95 1.19 7.66 6.32
C LYS A 95 -0.26 7.22 6.22
N GLU A 96 -0.86 7.46 5.06
CA GLU A 96 -2.24 7.06 4.82
C GLU A 96 -2.40 5.55 4.88
N GLU A 97 -1.50 4.82 4.21
CA GLU A 97 -1.49 3.36 4.24
C GLU A 97 -1.12 2.79 5.61
N GLU A 98 -0.31 3.51 6.39
CA GLU A 98 0.11 3.07 7.73
C GLU A 98 -1.01 3.23 8.77
N PHE A 99 -1.73 4.36 8.77
CA PHE A 99 -2.68 4.65 9.85
C PHE A 99 -3.99 5.33 9.44
N ALA A 100 -4.08 6.00 8.30
CA ALA A 100 -5.30 6.74 7.95
C ALA A 100 -6.39 5.83 7.33
N LEU A 101 -6.01 4.96 6.40
CA LEU A 101 -6.92 4.12 5.62
C LEU A 101 -7.22 2.74 6.22
N PRO A 102 -6.30 2.04 6.92
CA PRO A 102 -6.59 0.74 7.51
C PRO A 102 -7.83 0.70 8.42
N PRO A 103 -8.13 1.72 9.26
CA PRO A 103 -9.34 1.73 10.09
C PRO A 103 -10.64 1.52 9.30
N LEU A 104 -10.70 1.97 8.03
CA LEU A 104 -11.87 1.83 7.17
C LEU A 104 -12.22 0.36 6.87
N GLY A 105 -11.26 -0.55 7.00
CA GLY A 105 -11.49 -2.00 6.89
C GLY A 105 -12.50 -2.54 7.92
N LEU A 106 -12.72 -1.81 9.01
CA LEU A 106 -13.70 -2.17 10.04
C LEU A 106 -15.14 -1.76 9.73
N LEU A 107 -15.37 -0.90 8.73
CA LEU A 107 -16.67 -0.25 8.52
C LEU A 107 -17.82 -1.26 8.40
N SER A 108 -17.63 -2.35 7.64
CA SER A 108 -18.64 -3.40 7.47
C SER A 108 -18.91 -4.24 8.73
N HIS A 109 -17.96 -4.30 9.66
CA HIS A 109 -18.11 -5.01 10.93
C HIS A 109 -18.85 -4.14 11.94
N VAL A 110 -18.41 -2.90 12.13
CA VAL A 110 -18.98 -1.98 13.13
C VAL A 110 -20.42 -1.61 12.80
N THR A 111 -20.78 -1.51 11.51
CA THR A 111 -22.17 -1.29 11.05
C THR A 111 -23.10 -2.46 11.35
N LYS A 112 -22.56 -3.67 11.56
CA LYS A 112 -23.30 -4.86 12.02
C LYS A 112 -23.30 -4.99 13.54
N GLY A 113 -22.78 -4.00 14.27
CA GLY A 113 -22.63 -4.04 15.72
C GLY A 113 -21.52 -4.99 16.21
N ILE A 114 -20.68 -5.51 15.31
CA ILE A 114 -19.61 -6.44 15.67
C ILE A 114 -18.41 -5.62 16.15
N VAL A 115 -18.09 -5.76 17.43
CA VAL A 115 -16.88 -5.19 18.06
C VAL A 115 -16.22 -6.28 18.89
N THR A 116 -14.94 -6.53 18.65
CA THR A 116 -14.14 -7.52 19.40
C THR A 116 -12.97 -6.84 20.09
N ALA A 117 -12.39 -7.49 21.10
CA ALA A 117 -11.26 -6.93 21.85
C ALA A 117 -10.03 -6.68 20.94
N GLU A 118 -9.84 -7.48 19.89
CA GLU A 118 -8.75 -7.29 18.91
C GLU A 118 -8.87 -6.00 18.10
N MET A 119 -10.05 -5.41 18.01
CA MET A 119 -10.22 -4.12 17.32
C MET A 119 -9.58 -2.97 18.09
N GLU A 120 -9.17 -3.18 19.36
CA GLU A 120 -8.42 -2.20 20.14
C GLU A 120 -7.12 -1.77 19.45
N ASP A 121 -6.48 -2.67 18.69
CA ASP A 121 -5.24 -2.37 17.94
C ASP A 121 -5.42 -1.22 16.92
N VAL A 122 -6.64 -0.98 16.45
CA VAL A 122 -6.97 0.12 15.52
C VAL A 122 -6.99 1.48 16.23
N LEU A 123 -7.16 1.52 17.56
CA LEU A 123 -7.19 2.79 18.30
C LEU A 123 -5.88 3.56 18.14
N THR A 124 -4.74 2.88 18.19
CA THR A 124 -3.42 3.49 17.97
C THR A 124 -3.34 4.20 16.62
N MET A 125 -3.89 3.58 15.56
CA MET A 125 -3.92 4.18 14.21
C MET A 125 -4.80 5.43 14.18
N THR A 126 -6.00 5.36 14.76
CA THR A 126 -6.93 6.50 14.78
C THR A 126 -6.46 7.64 15.69
N ASP A 127 -5.76 7.34 16.78
CA ASP A 127 -5.15 8.34 17.65
C ASP A 127 -3.96 9.02 16.96
N THR A 128 -3.15 8.24 16.23
CA THR A 128 -2.07 8.77 15.38
C THR A 128 -2.63 9.66 14.29
N LEU A 129 -3.68 9.21 13.58
CA LEU A 129 -4.38 10.03 12.58
C LEU A 129 -4.88 11.34 13.19
N LYS A 130 -5.53 11.30 14.36
CA LYS A 130 -6.05 12.49 15.04
C LYS A 130 -4.95 13.48 15.39
N ALA A 131 -3.79 13.00 15.83
CA ALA A 131 -2.65 13.83 16.19
C ALA A 131 -1.95 14.43 14.95
N GLU A 132 -1.80 13.64 13.88
CA GLU A 132 -1.11 14.06 12.64
C GLU A 132 -2.03 14.82 11.67
N LEU A 133 -3.36 14.78 11.85
CA LEU A 133 -4.33 15.37 10.92
C LEU A 133 -4.00 16.82 10.54
N PRO A 134 -3.67 17.75 11.46
CA PRO A 134 -3.31 19.12 11.06
C PRO A 134 -2.12 19.19 10.10
N ARG A 135 -1.14 18.29 10.27
CA ARG A 135 0.02 18.19 9.37
C ARG A 135 -0.36 17.55 8.03
N MET A 136 -1.18 16.50 8.03
CA MET A 136 -1.65 15.87 6.80
C MET A 136 -2.44 16.86 5.93
N LEU A 137 -3.27 17.72 6.51
CA LEU A 137 -3.99 18.77 5.80
C LEU A 137 -3.06 19.86 5.24
N GLN A 138 -1.98 20.19 5.95
CA GLN A 138 -0.93 21.08 5.42
C GLN A 138 -0.20 20.45 4.24
N GLU A 139 0.06 19.13 4.31
CA GLU A 139 0.65 18.37 3.20
C GLU A 139 -0.28 18.36 1.98
N HIS A 140 -1.59 18.15 2.16
CA HIS A 140 -2.57 18.29 1.09
C HIS A 140 -2.55 19.67 0.44
N THR A 141 -2.45 20.75 1.22
CA THR A 141 -2.33 22.11 0.67
C THR A 141 -1.10 22.22 -0.24
N ALA A 142 0.06 21.71 0.20
CA ALA A 142 1.29 21.72 -0.58
C ALA A 142 1.21 20.82 -1.84
N ILE A 143 0.58 19.65 -1.71
CA ILE A 143 0.32 18.71 -2.81
C ILE A 143 -0.56 19.37 -3.86
N ILE A 144 -1.68 19.97 -3.47
CA ILE A 144 -2.61 20.65 -4.37
C ILE A 144 -1.92 21.79 -5.11
N ASP A 145 -1.09 22.59 -4.43
CA ASP A 145 -0.34 23.67 -5.08
C ASP A 145 0.70 23.13 -6.09
N SER A 146 1.38 22.03 -5.77
CA SER A 146 2.28 21.34 -6.70
C SER A 146 1.51 20.76 -7.91
N LEU A 147 0.31 20.22 -7.69
CA LEU A 147 -0.56 19.71 -8.75
C LEU A 147 -1.08 20.82 -9.67
N LYS A 148 -1.38 22.02 -9.15
CA LYS A 148 -1.69 23.19 -9.98
C LYS A 148 -0.52 23.56 -10.90
N ASN A 149 0.71 23.44 -10.41
CA ASN A 149 1.91 23.66 -11.24
C ASN A 149 2.06 22.58 -12.32
N LEU A 150 1.80 21.31 -11.99
CA LEU A 150 1.75 20.23 -12.97
C LEU A 150 0.69 20.49 -14.06
N ILE A 151 -0.52 20.93 -13.68
CA ILE A 151 -1.58 21.30 -14.62
C ILE A 151 -1.10 22.40 -15.58
N ASN A 152 -0.47 23.45 -15.07
CA ASN A 152 0.02 24.56 -15.88
C ASN A 152 1.12 24.10 -16.87
N ALA A 153 2.06 23.28 -16.41
CA ALA A 153 3.11 22.73 -17.25
C ALA A 153 2.54 21.81 -18.35
N ALA A 154 1.64 20.90 -17.98
CA ALA A 154 0.99 19.97 -18.89
C ALA A 154 0.13 20.69 -19.95
N LYS A 155 -0.60 21.75 -19.56
CA LYS A 155 -1.32 22.63 -20.51
C LYS A 155 -0.35 23.31 -21.49
N GLY A 156 0.75 23.85 -21.00
CA GLY A 156 1.78 24.49 -21.83
C GLY A 156 2.41 23.55 -22.86
N GLU A 157 2.56 22.28 -22.52
CA GLU A 157 3.11 21.23 -23.38
C GLU A 157 2.04 20.42 -24.15
N LYS A 158 0.75 20.77 -24.01
CA LYS A 158 -0.40 20.09 -24.62
C LYS A 158 -0.52 18.59 -24.26
N LYS A 159 -0.11 18.21 -23.04
CA LYS A 159 -0.22 16.85 -22.51
C LYS A 159 -1.45 16.73 -21.60
N THR A 160 -2.63 16.70 -22.22
CA THR A 160 -3.93 16.78 -21.52
C THR A 160 -4.18 15.62 -20.55
N GLU A 161 -3.57 14.46 -20.77
CA GLU A 161 -3.64 13.31 -19.88
C GLU A 161 -3.10 13.62 -18.46
N TYR A 162 -2.06 14.44 -18.35
CA TYR A 162 -1.50 14.82 -17.04
C TYR A 162 -2.25 15.97 -16.37
N VAL A 163 -3.04 16.73 -17.13
CA VAL A 163 -4.03 17.65 -16.56
C VAL A 163 -5.12 16.85 -15.86
N HIS A 164 -5.68 15.86 -16.56
CA HIS A 164 -6.74 15.03 -16.02
C HIS A 164 -6.29 14.21 -14.79
N PHE A 165 -5.08 13.64 -14.85
CA PHE A 165 -4.47 12.96 -13.69
C PHE A 165 -4.36 13.88 -12.48
N ALA A 166 -3.86 15.11 -12.66
CA ALA A 166 -3.71 16.05 -11.56
C ALA A 166 -5.07 16.48 -10.97
N GLU A 167 -6.09 16.68 -11.81
CA GLU A 167 -7.46 16.98 -11.37
C GLU A 167 -8.07 15.81 -10.60
N LYS A 168 -7.87 14.56 -11.05
CA LYS A 168 -8.26 13.33 -10.34
C LYS A 168 -7.61 13.26 -8.96
N LEU A 169 -6.31 13.56 -8.86
CA LEU A 169 -5.58 13.49 -7.60
C LEU A 169 -5.96 14.62 -6.63
N ILE A 170 -6.36 15.80 -7.11
CA ILE A 170 -6.96 16.84 -6.26
C ILE A 170 -8.30 16.37 -5.68
N LEU A 171 -9.16 15.75 -6.50
CA LEU A 171 -10.45 15.23 -6.03
C LEU A 171 -10.28 14.08 -5.02
N HIS A 172 -9.24 13.27 -5.18
CA HIS A 172 -8.87 12.22 -4.24
C HIS A 172 -8.55 12.80 -2.85
N ALA A 173 -7.68 13.81 -2.78
CA ALA A 173 -7.35 14.50 -1.53
C ALA A 173 -8.59 15.12 -0.85
N GLN A 174 -9.52 15.68 -1.63
CA GLN A 174 -10.80 16.19 -1.10
C GLN A 174 -11.68 15.07 -0.53
N THR A 175 -11.73 13.92 -1.20
CA THR A 175 -12.47 12.75 -0.71
C THR A 175 -11.89 12.25 0.61
N GLU A 176 -10.58 12.28 0.76
CA GLU A 176 -9.90 11.94 2.00
C GLU A 176 -10.29 12.88 3.15
N GLU A 177 -10.22 14.18 2.92
CA GLU A 177 -10.56 15.20 3.92
C GLU A 177 -12.04 15.17 4.33
N GLU A 178 -12.94 15.06 3.35
CA GLU A 178 -14.38 15.21 3.58
C GLU A 178 -15.05 13.90 4.02
N VAL A 179 -14.47 12.75 3.64
CA VAL A 179 -15.11 11.44 3.84
C VAL A 179 -14.21 10.48 4.59
N LEU A 180 -13.00 10.21 4.08
CA LEU A 180 -12.23 9.05 4.56
C LEU A 180 -11.62 9.29 5.96
N TYR A 181 -10.90 10.39 6.17
CA TYR A 181 -10.31 10.68 7.48
C TYR A 181 -11.38 10.88 8.57
N PRO A 182 -12.47 11.64 8.35
CA PRO A 182 -13.54 11.73 9.33
C PRO A 182 -14.15 10.36 9.67
N THR A 183 -14.30 9.48 8.68
CA THR A 183 -14.82 8.12 8.90
C THR A 183 -13.84 7.27 9.73
N SER A 184 -12.54 7.31 9.44
CA SER A 184 -11.53 6.61 10.24
C SER A 184 -11.51 7.08 11.70
N LEU A 185 -11.60 8.39 11.92
CA LEU A 185 -11.71 8.96 13.27
C LEU A 185 -13.01 8.52 13.97
N LEU A 186 -14.14 8.54 13.26
CA LEU A 186 -15.43 8.09 13.79
C LEU A 186 -15.39 6.63 14.22
N ILE A 187 -14.72 5.76 13.45
CA ILE A 187 -14.51 4.35 13.82
C ILE A 187 -13.74 4.27 15.14
N GLY A 188 -12.66 5.05 15.30
CA GLY A 188 -11.89 5.10 16.54
C GLY A 188 -12.74 5.51 17.75
N GLU A 189 -13.50 6.60 17.63
CA GLU A 189 -14.39 7.08 18.70
C GLU A 189 -15.51 6.04 19.03
N TYR A 190 -16.06 5.37 18.01
CA TYR A 190 -17.04 4.31 18.20
C TYR A 190 -16.45 3.10 18.94
N LEU A 191 -15.24 2.69 18.61
CA LEU A 191 -14.54 1.60 19.30
C LEU A 191 -14.27 1.95 20.76
N LYS A 192 -13.79 3.17 21.06
CA LYS A 192 -13.61 3.64 22.45
C LYS A 192 -14.90 3.56 23.25
N LEU A 193 -16.01 4.01 22.67
CA LEU A 193 -17.33 3.91 23.28
C LEU A 193 -17.74 2.46 23.58
N LYS A 194 -17.53 1.53 22.63
CA LYS A 194 -17.96 0.13 22.76
C LYS A 194 -17.03 -0.71 23.65
N LEU A 195 -15.74 -0.40 23.66
CA LEU A 195 -14.72 -1.08 24.46
C LEU A 195 -14.52 -0.43 25.85
N LYS A 196 -15.18 0.71 26.13
CA LYS A 196 -15.07 1.49 27.36
C LYS A 196 -13.63 1.99 27.62
N LYS A 197 -13.05 2.61 26.61
CA LYS A 197 -11.70 3.21 26.63
C LYS A 197 -11.78 4.73 26.60
#